data_AF-A0A1S2CTU7-F1
#
_entry.id   AF-A0A1S2CTU7-F1
#
_cell.length_a   1.000
_cell.length_b   1.000
_cell.length_c   1.000
_cell.angle_alpha   90.00
_cell.angle_beta   90.00
_cell.angle_gamma   90.00
#
_symmetry.space_group_name_H-M   'P 1'
#
loop_
_entity.id
_entity.type
_entity.pdbx_description
1 polymer ?
#
loop_
_entity_poly.entity_id
_entity_poly.type
_entity_poly.pdbx_seq_one_letter_code
_entity_poly.pdbx_strand_id
1 'polypeptide(L)'
;MNKMKNVAALTLLLLSIPASADAMRCKNALITEGDTTAEMLLKCGEPMLREELNRNEENQFGNLVQVRYGERWTYNFGKNEFMRFVTVRNGMITDIENGPRGD
;
A
#
# COMPACT_ATOMS: atom_id res chain seq x y z
N MET A 1 2.19 17.57 52.78
CA MET A 1 2.44 18.14 51.45
C MET A 1 3.03 17.04 50.58
N ASN A 2 2.22 16.30 49.81
CA ASN A 2 2.69 15.34 48.80
C ASN A 2 1.68 15.33 47.64
N LYS A 3 1.77 16.35 46.78
CA LYS A 3 1.06 16.41 45.49
C LYS A 3 1.82 15.57 44.46
N MET A 4 1.91 14.26 44.69
CA MET A 4 2.47 13.29 43.74
C MET A 4 1.38 12.32 43.31
N LYS A 5 0.33 12.86 42.71
CA LYS A 5 -0.71 12.11 41.99
C LYS A 5 -1.06 12.99 40.79
N ASN A 6 -0.83 12.49 39.56
CA ASN A 6 -1.35 12.98 38.26
C ASN A 6 -0.32 13.30 37.17
N VAL A 7 0.99 13.36 37.43
CA VAL A 7 1.96 13.68 36.34
C VAL A 7 2.22 12.48 35.42
N ALA A 8 2.31 11.26 35.97
CA ALA A 8 2.63 10.06 35.20
C ALA A 8 1.58 9.66 34.15
N ALA A 9 0.30 9.99 34.39
CA ALA A 9 -0.79 9.71 33.45
C ALA A 9 -0.78 10.67 32.24
N LEU A 10 -0.24 11.87 32.39
CA LEU A 10 -0.21 12.90 31.34
C LEU A 10 0.90 12.64 30.31
N THR A 11 2.00 11.98 30.71
CA THR A 11 3.12 11.62 29.83
C THR A 11 2.82 10.44 28.89
N LEU A 12 1.89 9.55 29.24
CA LEU A 12 1.58 8.37 28.42
C LEU A 12 0.66 8.69 27.23
N LEU A 13 -0.06 9.82 27.27
CA LEU A 13 -0.95 10.25 26.17
C LEU A 13 -0.20 10.84 24.95
N LEU A 14 1.10 11.12 25.07
CA LEU A 14 1.90 11.76 24.02
C LEU A 14 2.56 10.78 23.03
N LEU A 15 2.31 9.47 23.18
CA LEU A 15 2.92 8.41 22.35
C LEU A 15 2.03 7.94 21.18
N SER A 16 0.94 8.63 20.88
CA SER A 16 0.09 8.29 19.72
C SER A 16 0.75 8.74 18.41
N ILE A 17 1.65 7.92 17.90
CA ILE A 17 2.17 8.06 16.53
C ILE A 17 1.03 7.69 15.57
N PRO A 18 0.63 8.57 14.63
CA PRO A 18 -0.34 8.21 13.61
C PRO A 18 0.29 7.15 12.69
N ALA A 19 -0.33 5.98 12.60
CA ALA A 19 -0.03 5.02 11.55
C ALA A 19 -0.83 5.42 10.30
N SER A 20 -0.14 5.84 9.25
CA SER A 20 -0.76 6.01 7.94
C SER A 20 -0.77 4.67 7.23
N ALA A 21 -1.97 4.15 6.97
CA ALA A 21 -2.17 3.03 6.07
C ALA A 21 -3.06 3.53 4.93
N ASP A 22 -2.54 3.53 3.71
CA ASP A 22 -3.38 3.85 2.56
C ASP A 22 -4.33 2.69 2.27
N ALA A 23 -5.52 3.03 1.78
CA ALA A 23 -6.60 2.07 1.58
C ALA A 23 -7.31 2.32 0.25
N MET A 24 -7.64 1.24 -0.45
CA MET A 24 -8.41 1.28 -1.69
C MET A 24 -9.81 0.70 -1.45
N ARG A 25 -10.84 1.51 -1.74
CA ARG A 25 -12.24 1.07 -1.70
C ARG A 25 -12.62 0.40 -3.02
N CYS A 26 -13.20 -0.78 -2.91
CA CYS A 26 -13.72 -1.58 -4.01
C CYS A 26 -15.21 -1.82 -3.80
N LYS A 27 -16.06 -0.94 -4.34
CA LYS A 27 -17.52 -0.94 -4.08
C LYS A 27 -17.82 -0.90 -2.57
N ASN A 28 -18.19 -2.04 -1.98
CA ASN A 28 -18.53 -2.20 -0.57
C ASN A 28 -17.42 -2.83 0.28
N ALA A 29 -16.26 -3.10 -0.32
CA ALA A 29 -15.09 -3.66 0.35
C ALA A 29 -13.94 -2.64 0.40
N LEU A 30 -12.97 -2.91 1.27
CA LEU A 30 -11.73 -2.15 1.40
C LEU A 30 -10.56 -3.14 1.39
N ILE A 31 -9.48 -2.75 0.70
CA ILE A 31 -8.17 -3.40 0.81
C ILE A 31 -7.16 -2.39 1.35
N THR A 32 -6.16 -2.90 2.05
CA THR A 32 -5.04 -2.12 2.61
C THR A 32 -3.72 -2.84 2.33
N GLU A 33 -2.61 -2.19 2.65
CA GLU A 33 -1.32 -2.88 2.76
C GLU A 33 -1.43 -4.12 3.66
N GLY A 34 -0.73 -5.19 3.26
CA GLY A 34 -0.75 -6.50 3.94
C GLY A 34 -1.82 -7.48 3.43
N ASP A 35 -2.90 -6.99 2.81
CA ASP A 35 -3.89 -7.87 2.18
C ASP A 35 -3.24 -8.67 1.03
N THR A 36 -3.69 -9.91 0.85
CA THR A 36 -3.20 -10.80 -0.22
C THR A 36 -3.80 -10.44 -1.58
N THR A 37 -3.13 -10.83 -2.67
CA THR A 37 -3.70 -10.72 -4.02
C THR A 37 -5.01 -11.48 -4.17
N ALA A 38 -5.19 -12.59 -3.45
CA ALA A 38 -6.43 -13.35 -3.43
C ALA A 38 -7.58 -12.54 -2.80
N GLU A 39 -7.35 -11.92 -1.65
CA GLU A 39 -8.34 -11.03 -1.02
C GLU A 39 -8.65 -9.82 -1.91
N MET A 40 -7.63 -9.23 -2.52
CA MET A 40 -7.82 -8.15 -3.48
C MET A 40 -8.70 -8.57 -4.65
N LEU A 41 -8.45 -9.73 -5.26
CA LEU A 41 -9.26 -10.24 -6.36
C LEU A 41 -10.70 -10.55 -5.92
N LEU A 42 -10.89 -11.15 -4.74
CA LEU A 42 -12.22 -11.44 -4.20
C LEU A 42 -13.03 -10.17 -3.91
N LYS A 43 -12.38 -9.13 -3.39
CA LYS A 43 -13.02 -7.86 -3.01
C LYS A 43 -13.21 -6.89 -4.18
N CYS A 44 -12.23 -6.83 -5.09
CA CYS A 44 -12.13 -5.81 -6.14
C CYS A 44 -12.38 -6.35 -7.55
N GLY A 45 -12.22 -7.65 -7.76
CA GLY A 45 -12.19 -8.25 -9.09
C GLY A 45 -10.85 -8.03 -9.79
N GLU A 46 -10.82 -8.38 -11.08
CA GLU A 46 -9.64 -8.23 -11.93
C GLU A 46 -9.27 -6.75 -12.14
N PRO A 47 -7.97 -6.41 -12.10
CA PRO A 47 -7.50 -5.07 -12.44
C PRO A 47 -7.63 -4.81 -13.94
N MET A 48 -7.61 -3.54 -14.33
CA MET A 48 -7.54 -3.12 -15.73
C MET A 48 -6.20 -3.48 -16.37
N LEU A 49 -5.11 -3.38 -15.60
CA LEU A 49 -3.74 -3.64 -16.07
C LEU A 49 -2.89 -4.24 -14.96
N ARG A 50 -1.99 -5.16 -15.33
CA ARG A 50 -0.91 -5.65 -14.47
C ARG A 50 0.42 -5.44 -15.18
N GLU A 51 1.35 -4.79 -14.50
CA GLU A 51 2.68 -4.47 -15.01
C GLU A 51 3.74 -5.08 -14.13
N GLU A 52 4.80 -5.60 -14.74
CA GLU A 52 5.94 -6.12 -14.01
C GLU A 52 6.84 -4.97 -13.56
N LEU A 53 7.13 -4.90 -12.27
CA LEU A 53 8.06 -3.91 -11.75
C LEU A 53 9.46 -4.48 -11.71
N ASN A 54 10.34 -3.85 -12.48
CA ASN A 54 11.73 -4.22 -12.62
C ASN A 54 12.64 -3.08 -12.14
N ARG A 55 13.81 -3.42 -11.59
CA ARG A 55 14.85 -2.46 -11.22
C ARG A 55 16.22 -2.99 -11.60
N ASN A 56 17.19 -2.09 -11.76
CA ASN A 56 18.58 -2.48 -11.99
C ASN A 56 19.26 -2.73 -10.64
N GLU A 57 19.94 -3.86 -10.52
CA GLU A 57 20.77 -4.23 -9.37
C GLU A 57 22.16 -4.64 -9.84
N GLU A 58 23.18 -4.38 -9.03
CA GLU A 58 24.53 -4.86 -9.30
C GLU A 58 24.68 -6.29 -8.76
N ASN A 59 25.12 -7.22 -9.60
CA ASN A 59 25.38 -8.59 -9.18
C ASN A 59 26.75 -8.72 -8.48
N GLN A 60 27.05 -9.90 -7.93
CA GLN A 60 28.32 -10.20 -7.24
C GLN A 60 29.59 -10.01 -8.09
N PHE A 61 29.44 -9.80 -9.41
CA PHE A 61 30.53 -9.60 -10.36
C PHE A 61 30.62 -8.15 -10.85
N GLY A 62 29.85 -7.21 -10.29
CA GLY A 62 29.87 -5.80 -10.66
C GLY A 62 29.07 -5.44 -11.91
N ASN A 63 28.23 -6.35 -12.42
CA ASN A 63 27.40 -6.08 -13.60
C ASN A 63 26.00 -5.64 -13.18
N LEU A 64 25.48 -4.60 -13.85
CA LEU A 64 24.08 -4.21 -13.71
C LEU A 64 23.18 -5.24 -14.41
N VAL A 65 22.24 -5.80 -13.65
CA VAL A 65 21.23 -6.74 -14.11
C VAL A 65 19.84 -6.22 -13.78
N GLN A 66 18.86 -6.50 -14.63
CA GLN A 66 17.47 -6.16 -14.36
C GLN A 66 16.82 -7.28 -13.56
N VAL A 67 16.29 -6.95 -12.39
CA VAL A 67 15.57 -7.90 -11.53
C VAL A 67 14.11 -7.47 -11.39
N ARG A 68 13.22 -8.46 -11.43
CA ARG A 68 11.82 -8.27 -11.06
C ARG A 68 11.71 -8.21 -9.55
N TYR A 69 11.09 -7.16 -9.03
CA TYR A 69 10.88 -7.01 -7.59
C TYR A 69 9.40 -6.96 -7.18
N GLY A 70 8.47 -6.93 -8.15
CA GLY A 70 7.05 -6.94 -7.87
C GLY A 70 6.19 -6.74 -9.11
N GLU A 71 4.94 -6.38 -8.89
CA GLU A 71 3.97 -6.03 -9.90
C GLU A 71 3.24 -4.75 -9.51
N ARG A 72 2.75 -3.99 -10.49
CA ARG A 72 1.78 -2.91 -10.29
C ARG A 72 0.46 -3.31 -10.92
N TRP A 73 -0.60 -3.27 -10.13
CA TRP A 73 -1.95 -3.56 -10.57
C TRP A 73 -2.75 -2.25 -10.60
N THR A 74 -3.37 -1.96 -11.72
CA THR A 74 -4.10 -0.70 -11.94
C THR A 74 -5.59 -0.95 -11.97
N TYR A 75 -6.32 -0.25 -11.10
CA TYR A 75 -7.78 -0.22 -11.10
C TYR A 75 -8.28 1.15 -11.58
N ASN A 76 -9.21 1.13 -12.53
CA ASN A 76 -9.88 2.33 -13.04
C ASN A 76 -11.34 2.34 -12.59
N PHE A 77 -11.74 3.40 -11.88
CA PHE A 77 -13.10 3.60 -11.36
C PHE A 77 -13.89 4.68 -12.13
N GLY A 78 -13.40 5.10 -13.29
CA GLY A 78 -14.02 6.06 -14.19
C GLY A 78 -13.55 7.50 -13.99
N LYS A 79 -13.87 8.38 -14.96
CA LYS A 79 -13.42 9.79 -15.04
C LYS A 79 -13.49 10.68 -13.80
N ASN A 80 -14.40 10.38 -12.87
CA ASN A 80 -14.59 11.21 -11.67
C ASN A 80 -13.71 10.75 -10.50
N GLU A 81 -13.02 9.62 -10.64
CA GLU A 81 -12.18 9.02 -9.62
C GLU A 81 -10.72 8.98 -10.09
N PHE A 82 -9.79 9.05 -9.14
CA PHE A 82 -8.41 8.69 -9.43
C PHE A 82 -8.32 7.19 -9.66
N MET A 83 -7.53 6.76 -10.65
CA MET A 83 -7.11 5.37 -10.73
C MET A 83 -6.34 4.99 -9.47
N ARG A 84 -6.27 3.71 -9.18
CA ARG A 84 -5.45 3.19 -8.06
C ARG A 84 -4.36 2.31 -8.62
N PHE A 85 -3.14 2.61 -8.23
CA PHE A 85 -1.96 1.80 -8.48
C PHE A 85 -1.65 1.03 -7.22
N VAL A 86 -1.71 -0.29 -7.30
CA VAL A 86 -1.45 -1.18 -6.17
C VAL A 86 -0.17 -1.93 -6.45
N THR A 87 0.86 -1.71 -5.64
CA THR A 87 2.11 -2.46 -5.75
C THR A 87 1.98 -3.76 -4.98
N VAL A 88 2.25 -4.87 -5.67
CA VAL A 88 2.23 -6.22 -5.12
C VAL A 88 3.65 -6.77 -5.08
N ARG A 89 4.04 -7.34 -3.94
CA ARG A 89 5.30 -8.10 -3.80
C ARG A 89 5.00 -9.42 -3.11
N ASN A 90 5.49 -10.52 -3.68
CA ASN A 90 5.29 -11.88 -3.15
C ASN A 90 3.82 -12.22 -2.84
N GLY A 91 2.89 -11.73 -3.66
CA GLY A 91 1.45 -11.99 -3.49
C GLY A 91 0.76 -11.16 -2.40
N MET A 92 1.43 -10.15 -1.83
CA MET A 92 0.84 -9.22 -0.85
C MET A 92 0.91 -7.78 -1.36
N ILE A 93 -0.10 -6.99 -0.98
CA ILE A 93 -0.11 -5.55 -1.22
C ILE A 93 0.93 -4.90 -0.32
N THR A 94 1.84 -4.15 -0.92
CA THR A 94 2.88 -3.42 -0.19
C THR A 94 2.74 -1.92 -0.26
N ASP A 95 1.93 -1.41 -1.18
CA ASP A 95 1.74 0.04 -1.38
C ASP A 95 0.50 0.29 -2.25
N ILE A 96 -0.22 1.37 -1.97
CA ILE A 96 -1.42 1.80 -2.70
C ILE A 96 -1.30 3.31 -2.95
N GLU A 97 -1.32 3.70 -4.22
CA GLU A 97 -1.17 5.10 -4.63
C GLU A 97 -2.32 5.54 -5.55
N ASN A 98 -2.61 6.84 -5.54
CA ASN A 98 -3.49 7.45 -6.54
C ASN A 98 -2.74 7.65 -7.86
N GLY A 99 -3.30 7.13 -8.94
CA GLY A 99 -2.89 7.44 -10.30
C GLY A 99 -3.57 8.69 -10.86
N PRO A 100 -3.46 8.93 -12.18
CA PRO A 100 -4.24 9.97 -12.84
C PRO A 100 -5.74 9.66 -12.77
N ARG A 101 -6.58 10.64 -13.12
CA ARG A 101 -8.03 10.41 -13.27
C ARG A 101 -8.28 9.31 -14.31
N GLY A 102 -9.28 8.48 -14.04
CA GLY A 102 -9.74 7.50 -15.01
C GLY A 102 -10.35 8.15 -16.26
N ASP A 103 -10.75 7.30 -17.19
CA ASP A 103 -11.51 7.67 -18.39
C ASP A 103 -13.00 7.30 -18.26
#